data_AF-A0A4R3DYY0-F1
#
_entry.id   AF-A0A4R3DYY0-F1
#
_cell.length_a   1.000
_cell.length_b   1.000
_cell.length_c   1.000
_cell.angle_alpha   90.00
_cell.angle_beta   90.00
_cell.angle_gamma   90.00
#
_symmetry.space_group_name_H-M   'P 1'
#
loop_
_entity.id
_entity.type
_entity.pdbx_description
1 polymer ?
#
loop_
_entity_poly.entity_id
_entity_poly.type
_entity_poly.pdbx_seq_one_letter_code
_entity_poly.pdbx_strand_id
1 'polypeptide(L)'
;MNTWAAPGVRCVCIREGWDDFVQFGDSVIPVRVPMHNEVLTIRDMKIGADADSICGDDDALYLGFWEIDLVQADGSLKACIRWDAAFFRPLDEPKTDIAVFTQLLEPAKRELVPADDR
;
A
#
# COMPACT_ATOMS: atom_id res chain seq x y z
N MET A 1 11.98 8.18 15.50
CA MET A 1 11.45 7.11 14.62
C MET A 1 11.66 7.52 13.18
N ASN A 2 12.41 6.76 12.38
CA ASN A 2 12.32 6.88 10.93
C ASN A 2 11.03 6.18 10.53
N THR A 3 9.92 6.92 10.44
CA THR A 3 8.67 6.35 9.94
C THR A 3 8.85 6.20 8.44
N TRP A 4 9.04 4.97 7.97
CA TRP A 4 8.98 4.64 6.54
C TRP A 4 7.64 5.07 5.93
N ALA A 5 6.61 5.18 6.77
CA ALA A 5 5.33 5.74 6.42
C ALA A 5 5.50 7.22 6.07
N ALA A 6 5.17 7.53 4.82
CA ALA A 6 5.03 8.87 4.28
C ALA A 6 4.04 8.81 3.10
N PRO A 7 3.32 9.90 2.79
CA PRO A 7 2.46 9.96 1.60
C PRO A 7 3.24 9.59 0.33
N GLY A 8 2.62 8.75 -0.50
CA GLY A 8 3.20 8.24 -1.75
C GLY A 8 4.07 6.98 -1.58
N VAL A 9 4.44 6.60 -0.36
CA VAL A 9 5.15 5.33 -0.13
C VAL A 9 4.20 4.16 -0.34
N ARG A 10 4.67 3.16 -1.10
CA ARG A 10 3.96 1.89 -1.26
C ARG A 10 4.35 0.93 -0.17
N CYS A 11 3.37 0.22 0.36
CA CYS A 11 3.56 -0.79 1.38
C CYS A 11 2.68 -1.99 1.13
N VAL A 12 3.09 -3.13 1.69
CA VAL A 12 2.35 -4.38 1.63
C VAL A 12 1.69 -4.66 2.97
N CYS A 13 0.42 -5.07 2.94
CA CYS A 13 -0.27 -5.60 4.10
C CYS A 13 0.34 -6.95 4.48
N ILE A 14 0.84 -7.07 5.71
CA ILE A 14 1.44 -8.31 6.22
C ILE A 14 0.52 -9.05 7.18
N ARG A 15 -0.63 -8.47 7.53
CA ARG A 15 -1.59 -9.10 8.44
C ARG A 15 -2.36 -10.20 7.74
N GLU A 16 -2.51 -11.35 8.39
CA GLU A 16 -3.40 -12.43 7.97
C GLU A 16 -4.72 -12.31 8.73
N GLY A 17 -5.81 -12.02 8.01
CA GLY A 17 -7.15 -11.93 8.61
C GLY A 17 -7.40 -10.66 9.44
N TRP A 18 -8.68 -10.31 9.58
CA TRP A 18 -9.15 -9.16 10.36
C TRP A 18 -10.13 -9.60 11.44
N ASP A 19 -9.95 -10.81 11.93
CA ASP A 19 -10.89 -11.49 12.82
C ASP A 19 -11.01 -10.78 14.18
N ASP A 20 -9.99 -9.98 14.53
CA ASP A 20 -9.91 -9.17 15.74
C ASP A 20 -10.48 -7.75 15.56
N PHE A 21 -11.06 -7.41 14.40
CA PHE A 21 -11.70 -6.11 14.22
C PHE A 21 -12.89 -6.03 15.19
N VAL A 22 -12.68 -5.36 16.31
CA VAL A 22 -13.67 -5.20 17.37
C VAL A 22 -14.81 -4.38 16.81
N GLN A 23 -15.86 -5.08 16.39
CA GLN A 23 -17.14 -4.50 16.04
C GLN A 23 -17.70 -3.80 17.29
N PHE A 24 -17.69 -2.47 17.32
CA PHE A 24 -18.32 -1.70 18.39
C PHE A 24 -19.76 -1.33 18.00
N GLY A 25 -20.73 -2.01 18.61
CA GLY A 25 -22.16 -1.70 18.53
C GLY A 25 -22.98 -2.56 17.56
N ASP A 26 -24.30 -2.31 17.53
CA ASP A 26 -25.31 -3.03 16.72
C ASP A 26 -25.29 -2.68 15.21
N SER A 27 -24.27 -1.93 14.79
CA SER A 27 -24.19 -1.32 13.47
C SER A 27 -22.84 -1.64 12.83
N VAL A 28 -22.87 -2.49 11.81
CA VAL A 28 -21.70 -2.87 11.03
C VAL A 28 -21.64 -1.95 9.83
N ILE A 29 -20.66 -1.06 9.78
CA ILE A 29 -20.26 -0.50 8.48
C ILE A 29 -19.45 -1.59 7.80
N PRO A 30 -19.82 -2.06 6.60
CA PRO A 30 -19.00 -2.98 5.83
C PRO A 30 -17.71 -2.25 5.44
N VAL A 31 -16.66 -2.44 6.24
CA VAL A 31 -15.37 -1.81 6.02
C VAL A 31 -14.57 -2.63 5.03
N ARG A 32 -14.15 -2.00 3.93
CA ARG A 32 -13.14 -2.55 3.03
C ARG A 32 -11.83 -2.70 3.79
N VAL A 33 -11.42 -3.94 4.04
CA VAL A 33 -10.18 -4.28 4.74
C VAL A 33 -9.04 -4.59 3.75
N PRO A 34 -7.77 -4.26 4.07
CA PRO A 34 -6.61 -4.68 3.29
C PRO A 34 -6.47 -6.21 3.23
N MET A 35 -6.28 -6.79 2.06
CA MET A 35 -6.00 -8.23 1.97
C MET A 35 -4.54 -8.52 2.31
N HIS A 36 -4.24 -9.70 2.84
CA HIS A 36 -2.85 -10.13 3.03
C HIS A 36 -2.09 -10.08 1.69
N ASN A 37 -0.86 -9.57 1.69
CA ASN A 37 -0.04 -9.28 0.49
C ASN A 37 -0.63 -8.23 -0.47
N GLU A 38 -1.68 -7.52 -0.08
CA GLU A 38 -2.16 -6.39 -0.86
C GLU A 38 -1.16 -5.23 -0.79
N VAL A 39 -0.85 -4.67 -1.95
CA VAL A 39 -0.01 -3.47 -2.07
C VAL A 39 -0.88 -2.23 -2.09
N LEU A 40 -0.62 -1.31 -1.18
CA LEU A 40 -1.34 -0.06 -1.01
C LEU A 40 -0.38 1.13 -1.00
N THR A 41 -0.89 2.30 -1.36
CA THR A 41 -0.13 3.54 -1.41
C THR A 41 -0.61 4.46 -0.30
N ILE A 42 0.29 4.88 0.59
CA ILE A 42 -0.05 5.77 1.70
C ILE A 42 -0.54 7.11 1.15
N ARG A 43 -1.75 7.51 1.55
CA ARG A 43 -2.33 8.82 1.28
C ARG A 43 -1.96 9.81 2.38
N ASP A 44 -2.24 9.44 3.62
CA ASP A 44 -2.05 10.30 4.79
C ASP A 44 -1.77 9.47 6.05
N MET A 45 -1.32 10.16 7.09
CA MET A 45 -0.92 9.55 8.34
C MET A 45 -1.41 10.38 9.51
N LYS A 46 -1.79 9.72 10.60
CA LYS A 46 -2.17 10.35 11.85
C LYS A 46 -1.66 9.54 13.03
N ILE A 47 -1.39 10.20 14.15
CA ILE A 47 -0.89 9.56 15.37
C ILE A 47 -1.96 9.67 16.45
N GLY A 48 -2.20 8.58 17.18
CA GLY A 48 -2.98 8.59 18.42
C GLY A 48 -4.43 9.04 18.30
N ALA A 49 -4.94 9.69 19.35
CA ALA A 49 -6.30 10.24 19.43
C ALA A 49 -6.70 11.16 18.26
N ASP A 50 -5.74 11.76 17.56
CA ASP A 50 -6.01 12.58 16.38
C ASP A 50 -6.40 11.74 15.15
N ALA A 51 -6.17 10.43 15.17
CA ALA A 51 -6.44 9.48 14.08
C ALA A 51 -7.93 9.25 13.77
N ASP A 52 -8.83 10.09 14.30
CA ASP A 52 -10.28 9.94 14.18
C ASP A 52 -10.78 8.58 14.71
N SER A 53 -9.96 7.88 15.50
CA SER A 53 -10.24 6.56 16.05
C SER A 53 -10.91 6.69 17.41
N ILE A 54 -12.09 6.06 17.56
CA ILE A 54 -12.78 5.91 18.85
C ILE A 54 -12.11 4.81 19.70
N CYS A 55 -11.36 3.93 19.04
CA CYS A 55 -10.76 2.72 19.60
C CYS A 55 -9.40 2.51 18.93
N GLY A 56 -8.37 3.13 19.50
CA GLY A 56 -7.01 3.02 19.02
C GLY A 56 -6.02 3.29 20.15
N ASP A 57 -4.80 2.75 20.01
CA ASP A 57 -3.67 3.14 20.85
C ASP A 57 -3.27 4.60 20.53
N ASP A 58 -3.15 5.42 21.58
CA ASP A 58 -2.78 6.84 21.52
C ASP A 58 -1.34 7.05 21.00
N ASP A 59 -0.50 6.02 21.05
CA ASP A 59 0.87 6.07 20.56
C ASP A 59 1.04 5.41 19.18
N ALA A 60 -0.03 4.82 18.61
CA ALA A 60 0.03 4.17 17.31
C ALA A 60 -0.04 5.15 16.13
N LEU A 61 0.62 4.76 15.04
CA LEU A 61 0.58 5.47 13.76
C LEU A 61 -0.46 4.82 12.86
N TYR A 62 -1.45 5.60 12.43
CA TYR A 62 -2.52 5.16 11.56
C TYR A 62 -2.34 5.70 10.15
N LEU A 63 -2.53 4.81 9.17
CA LEU A 63 -2.35 5.04 7.74
C LEU A 63 -3.71 5.10 7.05
N GLY A 64 -3.89 6.09 6.19
CA GLY A 64 -4.91 6.07 5.15
C GLY A 64 -4.27 5.77 3.80
N PHE A 65 -5.00 5.10 2.93
CA PHE A 65 -4.52 4.66 1.61
C PHE A 65 -5.31 5.31 0.48
N TRP A 66 -4.76 5.35 -0.73
CA TRP A 66 -5.46 5.85 -1.92
C TRP A 66 -6.45 4.84 -2.49
N GLU A 67 -6.16 3.55 -2.31
CA GLU A 67 -6.96 2.43 -2.81
C GLU A 67 -8.13 2.06 -1.85
N ILE A 68 -8.20 2.74 -0.70
CA ILE A 68 -9.23 2.58 0.31
C ILE A 68 -9.85 3.93 0.62
N ASP A 69 -11.15 4.05 0.39
CA ASP A 69 -11.89 5.25 0.77
C ASP A 69 -11.77 5.48 2.28
N LEU A 70 -11.38 6.71 2.64
CA LEU A 70 -11.25 7.12 4.04
C LEU A 70 -12.60 7.09 4.75
N VAL A 71 -13.62 7.60 4.08
CA VAL A 71 -14.96 7.69 4.62
C VAL A 71 -15.78 6.59 3.98
N GLN A 72 -16.17 5.60 4.78
CA GLN A 72 -17.01 4.50 4.34
C GLN A 72 -18.37 4.64 5.03
N ALA A 73 -19.43 4.39 4.27
CA ALA A 73 -20.79 4.63 4.71
C ALA A 73 -21.71 3.46 4.36
N ASP A 74 -22.68 3.20 5.23
CA ASP A 74 -23.79 2.29 5.01
C ASP A 74 -25.07 2.95 5.52
N GLY A 75 -25.91 3.40 4.57
CA GLY A 75 -27.10 4.19 4.86
C GLY A 75 -26.76 5.49 5.60
N SER A 76 -27.26 5.63 6.84
CA SER A 76 -27.04 6.80 7.70
C SER A 76 -25.74 6.73 8.51
N LEU A 77 -25.06 5.57 8.52
CA LEU A 77 -23.84 5.34 9.27
C LEU A 77 -22.64 5.69 8.39
N LYS A 78 -21.67 6.40 8.96
CA LYS A 78 -20.41 6.75 8.29
C LYS A 78 -19.27 6.71 9.29
N ALA A 79 -18.12 6.20 8.87
CA ALA A 79 -16.91 6.18 9.68
C ALA A 79 -15.70 6.58 8.86
N CYS A 80 -14.73 7.20 9.54
CA CYS A 80 -13.38 7.43 9.04
C CYS A 80 -12.55 6.18 9.36
N ILE A 81 -12.05 5.49 8.34
CA ILE A 81 -11.32 4.24 8.48
C ILE A 81 -9.84 4.47 8.20
N ARG A 82 -9.00 4.13 9.19
CA ARG A 82 -7.55 4.13 9.08
C ARG A 82 -6.99 2.83 9.65
N TRP A 83 -5.78 2.47 9.23
CA TRP A 83 -5.17 1.20 9.57
C TRP A 83 -3.87 1.41 10.33
N ASP A 84 -3.66 0.66 11.41
CA ASP A 84 -2.40 0.73 12.15
C ASP A 84 -1.22 0.33 11.24
N ALA A 85 -0.19 1.18 11.22
CA ALA A 85 1.04 0.99 10.48
C ALA A 85 1.75 -0.32 10.84
N ALA A 86 1.53 -0.87 12.04
CA ALA A 86 2.07 -2.15 12.49
C ALA A 86 1.66 -3.33 11.59
N PHE A 87 0.57 -3.21 10.83
CA PHE A 87 0.09 -4.25 9.92
C PHE A 87 0.68 -4.16 8.50
N PHE A 88 1.65 -3.26 8.28
CA PHE A 88 2.24 -3.01 6.97
C PHE A 88 3.77 -3.00 7.00
N ARG A 89 4.36 -3.25 5.84
CA ARG A 89 5.80 -3.11 5.59
C ARG A 89 6.03 -2.27 4.33
N PRO A 90 7.03 -1.37 4.31
CA PRO A 90 7.37 -0.66 3.08
C PRO A 90 7.78 -1.67 2.01
N LEU A 91 7.37 -1.41 0.76
CA LEU A 91 7.93 -2.13 -0.38
C LEU A 91 9.25 -1.48 -0.75
N ASP A 92 10.32 -2.26 -0.60
CA ASP A 92 11.58 -1.93 -1.24
C ASP A 92 11.44 -2.22 -2.74
N GLU A 93 11.00 -1.21 -3.50
CA GLU A 93 11.05 -1.32 -4.95
C GLU A 93 12.53 -1.43 -5.35
N PRO A 94 12.95 -2.50 -6.05
CA PRO A 94 14.27 -2.52 -6.64
C PRO A 94 14.36 -1.29 -7.55
N LYS A 95 15.44 -0.52 -7.42
CA LYS A 95 15.78 0.52 -8.40
C LYS A 95 15.88 -0.18 -9.75
N THR A 96 14.78 -0.11 -10.50
CA THR A 96 14.73 -0.69 -11.83
C THR A 96 15.60 0.20 -12.68
N ASP A 97 16.80 -0.27 -12.99
CA ASP A 97 17.70 0.46 -13.87
C ASP A 97 17.10 0.44 -15.27
N ILE A 98 16.49 1.55 -15.67
CA ILE A 98 15.85 1.73 -16.98
C ILE A 98 16.85 1.44 -18.12
N ALA A 99 18.17 1.59 -17.87
CA ALA A 99 19.20 1.27 -18.85
C ALA A 99 19.17 -0.20 -19.29
N VAL A 100 18.74 -1.12 -18.43
CA VAL A 100 18.60 -2.55 -18.77
C VAL A 100 17.51 -2.75 -19.83
N PHE A 101 16.42 -1.99 -19.77
CA PHE A 101 15.39 -2.03 -20.80
C PHE A 101 15.84 -1.35 -22.10
N THR A 102 16.69 -0.32 -22.01
CA THR A 102 17.28 0.30 -23.21
C THR A 102 18.11 -0.71 -24.01
N GLN A 103 18.88 -1.57 -23.36
CA GLN A 103 19.68 -2.61 -24.02
C GLN A 103 18.83 -3.70 -24.71
N LEU A 104 17.63 -3.98 -24.19
CA LEU A 104 16.69 -4.94 -24.78
C LEU A 104 15.92 -4.36 -25.97
N LEU A 105 15.85 -3.03 -26.08
CA LEU A 105 15.19 -2.32 -27.17
C LEU A 105 16.14 -2.00 -28.33
N GLU A 106 17.46 -2.07 -28.13
CA GLU A 106 18.41 -1.91 -29.22
C GLU A 106 18.37 -3.15 -30.13
N PRO A 107 18.12 -2.97 -31.44
CA PRO A 107 18.13 -4.09 -32.36
C PRO A 107 19.51 -4.74 -32.38
N ALA A 108 19.56 -6.05 -32.14
CA ALA A 108 20.79 -6.82 -32.21
C ALA A 108 21.52 -6.49 -33.52
N LYS A 109 22.77 -6.02 -33.41
CA LYS A 109 23.63 -5.78 -34.59
C LYS A 109 23.70 -7.10 -35.36
N ARG A 110 23.04 -7.16 -36.51
CA ARG A 110 23.23 -8.24 -37.49
C ARG A 110 24.68 -8.22 -37.90
N GLU A 111 25.46 -9.21 -37.46
CA GLU A 111 26.72 -9.52 -38.10
C GLU A 111 26.40 -10.00 -39.52
N LEU A 112 26.61 -9.11 -40.49
CA LEU A 112 26.66 -9.51 -41.89
C LEU A 112 27.96 -10.30 -42.06
N VAL A 113 27.86 -11.63 -42.01
CA VAL A 113 28.94 -12.50 -42.45
C VAL A 113 29.23 -12.12 -43.92
N PRO A 114 30.46 -11.72 -44.27
CA PRO A 114 30.81 -11.47 -45.65
C PRO A 114 30.55 -12.74 -46.45
N ALA A 115 29.82 -12.62 -47.55
CA ALA A 115 29.73 -13.71 -48.51
C ALA A 115 31.14 -13.95 -49.07
N ASP A 116 31.77 -15.04 -48.64
CA ASP A 116 32.98 -15.55 -49.29
C ASP A 116 32.61 -15.94 -50.72
N ASP A 117 33.10 -15.18 -51.69
CA ASP A 117 33.11 -15.55 -53.10
C ASP A 117 33.99 -16.80 -53.29
N ARG A 118 33.36 -17.94 -53.58
CA ARG A 118 34.00 -19.14 -54.15
C ARG A 118 33.13 -19.76 -55.23
#